data_AF-A0A660WJD0-F1
#
_entry.id   AF-A0A660WJD0-F1
#
_cell.length_a   1.000
_cell.length_b   1.000
_cell.length_c   1.000
_cell.angle_alpha   90.00
_cell.angle_beta   90.00
_cell.angle_gamma   90.00
#
_symmetry.space_group_name_H-M   'P 1'
#
loop_
_entity.id
_entity.type
_entity.pdbx_description
1 polymer ?
#
loop_
_entity_poly.entity_id
_entity_poly.type
_entity_poly.pdbx_seq_one_letter_code
_entity_poly.pdbx_strand_id
1 'polypeptide(L)'
;MKEVKIGEVTHYFNNIKVGAIKITDGQLKIGDEILIKGHTTNFTQKVTSMQKEHQNIEVANPGDEIGIKVEQPVRKKDIVYKLVPEE
;
A
#
# COMPACT_ATOMS: atom_id res chain seq x y z
N MET A 1 -10.33 -4.74 14.63
CA MET A 1 -9.49 -4.24 13.51
C MET A 1 -9.48 -5.34 12.47
N LYS A 2 -10.11 -5.08 11.33
CA LYS A 2 -10.23 -6.04 10.25
C LYS A 2 -9.08 -5.85 9.27
N GLU A 3 -8.30 -6.90 9.06
CA GLU A 3 -7.22 -6.93 8.06
C GLU A 3 -7.82 -7.36 6.71
N VAL A 4 -7.94 -6.42 5.79
CA VAL A 4 -8.47 -6.69 4.44
C VAL A 4 -7.30 -6.72 3.48
N LYS A 5 -7.04 -7.86 2.84
CA LYS A 5 -6.02 -7.93 1.79
C LYS A 5 -6.48 -7.03 0.64
N ILE A 6 -5.73 -5.97 0.37
CA ILE A 6 -6.06 -5.01 -0.69
C ILE A 6 -5.19 -5.18 -1.93
N GLY A 7 -4.01 -5.75 -1.80
CA GLY A 7 -3.09 -5.83 -2.93
C GLY A 7 -1.76 -6.47 -2.60
N GLU A 8 -0.82 -6.28 -3.52
CA GLU A 8 0.54 -6.77 -3.41
C GLU A 8 1.54 -5.76 -4.00
N VAL A 9 2.77 -5.80 -3.50
CA VAL A 9 3.86 -4.96 -3.98
C VAL A 9 4.42 -5.55 -5.27
N THR A 10 4.34 -4.78 -6.35
CA THR A 10 4.89 -5.15 -7.67
C THR A 10 6.31 -4.65 -7.84
N HIS A 11 6.63 -3.49 -7.25
CA HIS A 11 7.93 -2.85 -7.38
C HIS A 11 8.29 -2.02 -6.15
N TYR A 12 9.58 -1.87 -5.88
CA TYR A 12 10.08 -0.94 -4.87
C TYR A 12 11.20 -0.08 -5.45
N PHE A 13 11.01 1.24 -5.41
CA PHE A 13 11.99 2.23 -5.84
C PHE A 13 12.85 2.65 -4.66
N ASN A 14 13.96 1.94 -4.45
CA ASN A 14 14.88 2.19 -3.33
C ASN A 14 15.43 3.63 -3.31
N ASN A 15 15.68 4.24 -4.48
CA ASN A 15 16.24 5.58 -4.60
C ASN A 15 15.34 6.68 -4.00
N ILE A 16 14.01 6.50 -4.09
CA ILE A 16 13.01 7.49 -3.63
C ILE A 16 12.14 6.95 -2.48
N LYS A 17 12.43 5.72 -2.01
CA LYS A 17 11.67 5.00 -0.98
C LYS A 17 10.17 4.90 -1.29
N VAL A 18 9.84 4.64 -2.56
CA VAL A 18 8.44 4.47 -3.02
C VAL A 18 8.16 3.01 -3.30
N GLY A 19 7.13 2.45 -2.66
CA GLY A 19 6.57 1.14 -2.96
C GLY A 19 5.45 1.26 -3.98
N ALA A 20 5.58 0.58 -5.12
CA ALA A 20 4.49 0.39 -6.07
C ALA A 20 3.65 -0.80 -5.61
N ILE A 21 2.39 -0.52 -5.30
CA ILE A 21 1.40 -1.48 -4.83
C ILE A 21 0.32 -1.58 -5.88
N LYS A 22 0.05 -2.80 -6.32
CA LYS A 22 -1.09 -3.10 -7.17
C LYS A 22 -2.25 -3.48 -6.27
N ILE A 23 -3.31 -2.68 -6.31
CA ILE A 23 -4.55 -2.97 -5.61
C ILE A 23 -5.27 -4.04 -6.43
N THR A 24 -5.52 -5.20 -5.83
CA THR A 24 -6.26 -6.29 -6.46
C THR A 24 -7.68 -6.38 -5.96
N ASP A 25 -7.91 -6.00 -4.70
CA ASP A 25 -9.20 -6.11 -4.03
C ASP A 25 -9.39 -4.94 -3.04
N GLY A 26 -10.64 -4.59 -2.75
CA GLY A 26 -10.95 -3.47 -1.86
C GLY A 26 -10.53 -2.08 -2.37
N GLN A 27 -10.65 -1.08 -1.49
CA GLN A 27 -10.31 0.31 -1.77
C GLN A 27 -9.41 0.86 -0.67
N LEU A 28 -8.41 1.64 -1.08
CA LEU A 28 -7.50 2.33 -0.17
C LEU A 28 -7.70 3.84 -0.30
N LYS A 29 -7.81 4.55 0.83
CA LYS A 29 -7.90 6.01 0.86
C LYS A 29 -6.72 6.62 1.61
N ILE A 30 -6.44 7.88 1.31
CA ILE A 30 -5.49 8.66 2.11
C ILE A 30 -6.03 8.76 3.54
N GLY A 31 -5.17 8.51 4.52
CA GLY A 31 -5.51 8.49 5.94
C GLY A 31 -5.77 7.09 6.49
N ASP A 32 -5.96 6.09 5.64
CA ASP A 32 -6.08 4.70 6.08
C ASP A 32 -4.76 4.13 6.58
N GLU A 33 -4.84 3.13 7.46
CA GLU A 33 -3.69 2.39 7.94
C GLU A 33 -3.53 1.09 7.13
N ILE A 34 -2.31 0.81 6.69
CA ILE A 34 -1.98 -0.37 5.91
C ILE A 34 -0.89 -1.18 6.63
N LEU A 35 -0.98 -2.50 6.51
CA LEU A 35 0.00 -3.46 6.97
C LEU A 35 0.68 -4.08 5.75
N ILE A 36 1.99 -3.94 5.66
CA ILE A 36 2.80 -4.58 4.62
C ILE A 36 3.48 -5.79 5.24
N LYS A 37 3.14 -6.98 4.73
CA LYS A 37 3.64 -8.26 5.22
C LYS A 37 4.26 -9.06 4.09
N GLY A 38 5.58 -9.17 4.16
CA GLY A 38 6.44 -9.92 3.27
C GLY A 38 7.17 -11.04 4.00
N HIS A 39 8.17 -11.59 3.32
CA HIS A 39 9.01 -12.66 3.89
C HIS A 39 9.94 -12.14 5.00
N THR A 40 10.47 -10.92 4.83
CA THR A 40 11.40 -10.27 5.78
C THR A 40 10.88 -8.93 6.29
N THR A 41 9.67 -8.56 5.89
CA THR A 41 9.11 -7.21 6.06
C THR A 41 7.77 -7.34 6.77
N ASN A 42 7.59 -6.70 7.92
CA ASN A 42 6.32 -6.72 8.63
C ASN A 42 6.18 -5.43 9.42
N PHE A 43 5.47 -4.46 8.85
CA PHE A 43 5.22 -3.18 9.49
C PHE A 43 3.91 -2.57 9.03
N THR A 44 3.30 -1.77 9.91
CA THR A 44 2.16 -0.94 9.58
C THR A 44 2.62 0.47 9.27
N GLN A 45 1.90 1.15 8.39
CA GLN A 45 2.04 2.58 8.21
C GLN A 45 0.71 3.23 7.87
N LYS A 46 0.62 4.53 8.13
CA LYS A 46 -0.49 5.35 7.65
C LYS A 46 -0.21 5.84 6.24
N VAL A 47 -1.23 5.82 5.39
CA VAL A 47 -1.17 6.39 4.05
C VAL A 47 -1.29 7.91 4.15
N THR A 48 -0.18 8.61 3.97
CA THR A 48 -0.14 10.08 3.96
C THR A 48 -0.31 10.67 2.57
N SER A 49 0.10 9.92 1.53
CA SER A 49 0.02 10.33 0.14
C SER A 49 0.02 9.11 -0.78
N MET A 50 -0.74 9.18 -1.87
CA MET A 50 -0.81 8.17 -2.94
C MET A 50 -0.69 8.84 -4.30
N GLN A 51 0.05 8.20 -5.19
CA GLN A 51 0.18 8.62 -6.58
C GLN A 51 -0.15 7.46 -7.52
N LYS A 52 -0.91 7.71 -8.58
CA LYS A 52 -1.23 6.76 -9.63
C LYS A 52 -0.93 7.41 -10.97
N GLU A 53 -0.10 6.79 -11.81
CA GLU A 53 0.24 7.31 -13.15
C GLU A 53 0.62 8.80 -13.16
N HIS A 54 1.47 9.22 -12.20
CA HIS A 54 1.91 10.60 -11.99
C HIS A 54 0.80 11.59 -11.55
N GLN A 55 -0.37 11.10 -11.17
CA GLN A 55 -1.46 11.88 -10.62
C GLN A 55 -1.63 11.58 -9.14
N ASN A 56 -1.82 12.63 -8.34
CA ASN A 56 -2.17 12.46 -6.93
C ASN A 56 -3.63 12.02 -6.85
N ILE A 57 -3.89 10.93 -6.13
CA ILE A 57 -5.24 10.39 -5.96
C ILE A 57 -5.56 10.23 -4.48
N GLU A 58 -6.81 10.47 -4.12
CA GLU A 58 -7.27 10.29 -2.74
C GLU A 58 -7.75 8.87 -2.48
N VAL A 59 -8.20 8.17 -3.52
CA VAL A 59 -8.79 6.83 -3.46
C VAL A 59 -8.20 5.95 -4.56
N ALA A 60 -7.74 4.76 -4.18
CA ALA A 60 -7.26 3.73 -5.08
C ALA A 60 -8.29 2.60 -5.22
N ASN A 61 -8.55 2.18 -6.45
CA ASN A 61 -9.53 1.13 -6.78
C ASN A 61 -8.84 -0.19 -7.15
N PRO A 62 -9.55 -1.33 -7.08
CA PRO A 62 -9.00 -2.59 -7.53
C PRO A 62 -8.70 -2.56 -9.03
N GLY A 63 -7.50 -2.99 -9.40
CA GLY A 63 -6.91 -2.86 -10.72
C GLY A 63 -5.86 -1.75 -10.83
N ASP A 64 -5.85 -0.80 -9.89
CA ASP A 64 -4.95 0.34 -9.94
C ASP A 64 -3.57 0.04 -9.35
N GLU A 65 -2.55 0.60 -9.98
CA GLU A 65 -1.17 0.54 -9.52
C GLU A 65 -0.77 1.89 -8.94
N ILE A 66 -0.57 1.92 -7.62
CA ILE A 66 -0.31 3.13 -6.86
C ILE A 66 1.10 3.11 -6.28
N GLY A 67 1.77 4.24 -6.33
CA GLY A 67 3.01 4.50 -5.63
C GLY A 67 2.71 5.18 -4.29
N ILE A 68 3.22 4.60 -3.22
CA ILE A 68 3.22 5.23 -1.89
C ILE A 68 4.63 5.32 -1.33
N LYS A 69 4.89 6.36 -0.57
CA LYS A 69 6.14 6.46 0.19
C LYS A 69 6.08 5.50 1.37
N VAL A 70 7.06 4.61 1.46
CA VAL A 70 7.16 3.63 2.54
C VAL A 70 8.26 4.01 3.51
N GLU A 71 8.04 3.79 4.80
CA GLU A 71 9.04 4.08 5.83
C GLU A 71 10.19 3.07 5.79
N GLN A 72 9.87 1.82 5.47
CA GLN A 72 10.82 0.72 5.36
C GLN A 72 10.87 0.16 3.92
N PRO A 73 12.01 -0.41 3.51
CA PRO A 73 12.14 -1.01 2.19
C PRO A 73 11.23 -2.24 2.07
N VAL A 74 10.37 -2.23 1.05
CA VAL A 74 9.49 -3.35 0.70
C VAL A 74 10.06 -4.13 -0.46
N ARG A 75 9.62 -5.38 -0.62
CA ARG A 75 10.07 -6.26 -1.70
C ARG A 75 8.91 -6.66 -2.59
N LYS A 76 9.26 -7.06 -3.83
CA LYS A 76 8.27 -7.63 -4.75
C LYS A 76 7.64 -8.86 -4.10
N LYS A 77 6.31 -9.01 -4.26
CA LYS A 77 5.46 -10.04 -3.64
C LYS A 77 5.11 -9.82 -2.16
N ASP A 78 5.49 -8.69 -1.57
CA ASP A 78 4.99 -8.34 -0.23
C ASP A 78 3.47 -8.10 -0.32
N ILE A 79 2.70 -8.65 0.61
CA ILE A 79 1.24 -8.54 0.63
C ILE A 79 0.85 -7.30 1.42
N VAL A 80 -0.11 -6.53 0.89
CA VAL A 80 -0.62 -5.32 1.53
C VAL A 80 -2.04 -5.58 2.05
N TYR A 81 -2.22 -5.34 3.33
CA TYR A 81 -3.49 -5.40 4.02
C TYR A 81 -3.89 -4.00 4.46
N LYS A 82 -5.16 -3.66 4.36
CA LYS A 82 -5.74 -2.46 4.96
C LYS A 82 -6.27 -2.81 6.34
N LEU A 83 -5.90 -2.03 7.34
CA LEU A 83 -6.44 -2.13 8.69
C LEU A 83 -7.65 -1.22 8.77
N VAL A 84 -8.83 -1.82 8.86
CA VAL A 84 -10.08 -1.09 9.07
C VAL A 84 -10.43 -1.16 10.55
N PRO A 85 -10.55 -0.03 11.27
CA PRO A 85 -11.15 -0.04 12.59
C PRO A 85 -12.60 -0.51 12.46
N GLU A 86 -12.97 -1.58 13.17
CA GLU A 86 -14.37 -1.94 13.39
C GLU A 86 -14.83 -1.08 14.56
N GLU A 87 -15.86 -0.24 14.34
CA GLU A 87 -16.64 0.42 15.39
C GLU A 87 -17.58 -0.58 16.08
#